data_AF-A0A3E1HJJ6-F1
#
_entry.id   AF-A0A3E1HJJ6-F1
#
_cell.length_a   1.000
_cell.length_b   1.000
_cell.length_c   1.000
_cell.angle_alpha   90.00
_cell.angle_beta   90.00
_cell.angle_gamma   90.00
#
_symmetry.space_group_name_H-M   'P 1'
#
loop_
_entity.id
_entity.type
_entity.pdbx_description
1 polymer ?
#
loop_
_entity_poly.entity_id
_entity_poly.type
_entity_poly.pdbx_seq_one_letter_code
_entity_poly.pdbx_strand_id
1 'polypeptide(L)' 'MRMRSAVQPGTAKAEEGNYETASQSIKQMVSVRLETQLLKELRQFAEEQEASVSDLLRQTALDLVSRIFAHEICGGPPRQ' A
#
# COMPACT_ATOMS: atom_id res chain seq x y z
N MET A 1 16.37 41.94 -7.46
CA MET A 1 15.02 42.07 -6.87
C MET A 1 14.49 40.66 -6.66
N ARG A 2 14.50 40.15 -5.42
CA ARG A 2 14.13 38.78 -5.06
C ARG A 2 12.66 38.76 -4.63
N MET A 3 11.82 37.97 -5.29
CA MET A 3 10.45 37.68 -4.82
C MET A 3 10.43 36.29 -4.20
N ARG A 4 10.45 36.24 -2.85
CA ARG A 4 10.16 35.05 -2.06
C ARG A 4 8.68 35.16 -1.63
N SER A 5 7.80 34.37 -2.25
CA SER A 5 6.43 34.19 -1.75
C SER A 5 6.47 33.41 -0.45
N ALA A 6 6.05 34.05 0.64
CA ALA A 6 5.82 33.42 1.92
C ALA A 6 4.48 32.67 1.88
N VAL A 7 4.53 31.34 1.85
CA VAL A 7 3.38 30.49 2.15
C VAL A 7 3.12 30.59 3.66
N GLN A 8 2.03 31.26 4.03
CA GLN A 8 1.54 31.29 5.40
C GLN A 8 0.92 29.92 5.75
N PRO A 9 1.33 29.27 6.87
CA PRO A 9 0.65 28.07 7.35
C PRO A 9 -0.72 28.45 7.91
N GLY A 10 -1.77 27.88 7.32
CA GLY A 10 -3.15 28.07 7.74
C GLY A 10 -3.39 27.61 9.17
N THR A 11 -3.94 28.51 9.98
CA THR A 11 -4.46 28.26 11.31
C THR A 11 -5.86 27.63 11.21
N ALA A 12 -5.93 26.32 11.04
CA ALA A 12 -7.19 25.60 11.18
C ALA A 12 -7.49 25.43 12.69
N LYS A 13 -8.49 26.15 13.18
CA LYS A 13 -9.08 25.91 14.50
C LYS A 13 -9.71 24.52 14.51
N ALA A 14 -9.37 23.71 15.51
CA ALA A 14 -10.02 22.43 15.75
C ALA A 14 -11.43 22.66 16.31
N GLU A 15 -12.46 22.41 15.50
CA GLU A 15 -13.83 22.26 15.99
C GLU A 15 -13.98 20.87 16.62
N GLU A 16 -14.52 20.85 17.84
CA GLU A 16 -14.82 19.65 18.62
C GLU A 16 -15.88 18.80 17.90
N GLY A 17 -15.44 17.68 17.36
CA GLY A 17 -16.30 16.73 16.66
C GLY A 17 -15.51 15.77 15.80
N ASN A 18 -14.34 15.34 16.27
CA ASN A 18 -13.48 14.41 15.54
C ASN A 18 -14.02 13.00 15.69
N TYR A 19 -15.09 12.66 14.96
CA TYR A 19 -15.29 11.28 14.55
C TYR A 19 -14.06 10.92 13.73
N GLU A 20 -13.37 9.84 14.12
CA GLU A 20 -12.26 9.29 13.35
C GLU A 20 -12.76 9.06 11.92
N THR A 21 -12.42 9.98 11.03
CA THR A 21 -12.77 9.86 9.62
C THR A 21 -12.02 8.63 9.15
N ALA A 22 -12.77 7.57 8.80
CA ALA A 22 -12.26 6.28 8.33
C ALA A 22 -10.98 6.51 7.53
N SER A 23 -9.87 5.97 8.03
CA SER A 23 -8.51 6.29 7.60
C SER A 23 -8.48 6.48 6.09
N GLN A 24 -8.39 7.74 5.65
CA GLN A 24 -8.44 8.06 4.23
C GLN A 24 -7.36 7.23 3.55
N SER A 25 -7.76 6.37 2.61
CA SER A 25 -6.84 5.43 1.98
C SER A 25 -5.80 6.22 1.19
N ILE A 26 -4.63 6.43 1.78
CA ILE A 26 -3.53 7.15 1.14
C ILE A 26 -3.03 6.26 0.00
N LYS A 27 -3.22 6.70 -1.24
CA LYS A 27 -2.61 6.07 -2.40
C LYS A 27 -1.10 6.32 -2.35
N GLN A 28 -0.36 5.41 -1.72
CA GLN A 28 1.10 5.43 -1.71
C GLN A 28 1.62 4.74 -2.96
N MET A 29 2.54 5.40 -3.67
CA MET A 29 3.23 4.85 -4.81
C MET A 29 4.54 4.20 -4.35
N VAL A 30 4.77 2.95 -4.71
CA VAL A 30 5.97 2.20 -4.37
C VAL A 30 6.67 1.79 -5.66
N SER A 31 7.98 2.01 -5.75
CA SER A 31 8.80 1.53 -6.86
C SER A 31 9.60 0.31 -6.42
N VAL A 32 9.56 -0.74 -7.23
CA VAL A 32 10.30 -1.98 -7.00
C VAL A 32 11.21 -2.22 -8.19
N ARG A 33 12.46 -2.60 -7.93
CA ARG A 33 13.42 -2.97 -8.97
C ARG A 33 13.37 -4.48 -9.15
N LEU A 34 13.16 -4.90 -10.40
CA LEU A 34 13.11 -6.30 -10.81
C LEU A 34 14.15 -6.53 -11.90
N GLU A 35 14.60 -7.77 -12.03
CA GLU A 35 15.39 -8.18 -13.19
C GLU A 35 14.57 -8.03 -14.48
N THR A 36 15.24 -7.69 -15.58
CA THR A 36 14.58 -7.38 -16.85
C THR A 36 13.74 -8.55 -17.38
N GLN A 37 14.25 -9.77 -17.29
CA GLN A 37 13.54 -10.97 -17.75
C GLN A 37 12.29 -11.23 -16.90
N LEU A 38 12.41 -11.12 -15.58
CA LEU A 38 11.28 -11.27 -14.66
C LEU A 38 10.19 -10.21 -14.92
N LEU A 39 10.57 -8.96 -15.16
CA LEU A 39 9.60 -7.91 -15.49
C LEU A 39 8.87 -8.20 -16.82
N LYS A 40 9.55 -8.80 -17.80
CA LYS A 40 8.94 -9.18 -19.08
C LYS A 40 7.90 -10.29 -18.88
N GLU A 41 8.27 -11.34 -18.16
CA GLU A 41 7.37 -12.46 -17.85
C GLU A 41 6.17 -12.00 -17.03
N LEU A 42 6.39 -11.13 -16.03
CA LEU A 42 5.33 -10.57 -15.21
C LEU A 42 4.35 -9.71 -16.01
N ARG A 43 4.83 -8.95 -17.01
CA ARG A 43 3.97 -8.18 -17.92
C ARG A 43 3.12 -9.08 -18.79
N GLN A 44 3.73 -10.12 -19.38
CA GLN A 44 2.99 -11.09 -20.20
C GLN A 44 1.90 -11.78 -19.38
N PHE A 45 2.22 -12.23 -18.16
CA PHE A 45 1.25 -12.83 -17.27
C PHE A 45 0.13 -11.85 -16.87
N ALA A 46 0.45 -10.56 -16.68
CA ALA A 46 -0.56 -9.53 -16.42
C ALA A 46 -1.53 -9.34 -17.60
N GLU A 47 -1.01 -9.35 -18.82
CA GLU A 47 -1.82 -9.28 -20.04
C GLU A 47 -2.75 -10.49 -20.19
N GLU A 48 -2.24 -11.70 -19.92
CA GLU A 48 -3.02 -12.95 -19.95
C GLU A 48 -4.16 -12.95 -18.91
N GLN A 49 -4.00 -12.23 -17.81
CA GLN A 49 -4.99 -12.10 -16.73
C GLN A 49 -5.86 -10.84 -16.85
N GLU A 50 -5.74 -10.07 -17.94
CA GLU A 50 -6.42 -8.78 -18.14
C GLU A 50 -6.24 -7.81 -16.95
N ALA A 51 -5.08 -7.85 -16.30
CA ALA A 51 -4.77 -7.11 -15.08
C ALA A 51 -3.54 -6.20 -15.26
N SER A 52 -3.41 -5.19 -14.40
CA SER A 52 -2.16 -4.42 -14.33
C SER A 52 -1.12 -5.17 -13.49
N VAL A 53 0.17 -4.99 -13.82
CA VAL A 53 1.27 -5.51 -12.99
C VAL A 53 1.16 -5.04 -11.53
N SER A 54 0.72 -3.81 -11.31
CA SER A 54 0.53 -3.26 -9.96
C SER A 54 -0.59 -3.96 -9.20
N ASP A 55 -1.67 -4.37 -9.87
CA ASP A 55 -2.78 -5.07 -9.24
C ASP A 55 -2.41 -6.51 -8.89
N LEU A 56 -1.67 -7.19 -9.77
CA LEU A 56 -1.11 -8.50 -9.49
C LEU A 56 -0.16 -8.49 -8.29
N LEU A 57 0.76 -7.53 -8.24
CA LEU A 57 1.69 -7.38 -7.12
C LEU A 57 0.94 -7.09 -5.81
N ARG A 58 -0.10 -6.25 -5.86
CA ARG A 58 -0.96 -5.97 -4.70
C ARG A 58 -1.66 -7.23 -4.21
N GLN A 59 -2.31 -7.98 -5.09
CA GLN A 59 -3.03 -9.19 -4.72
C GLN A 59 -2.09 -10.23 -4.12
N THR A 60 -0.95 -10.46 -4.78
CA THR A 60 0.08 -11.40 -4.29
C THR A 60 0.60 -10.99 -2.91
N ALA A 61 0.82 -9.70 -2.68
CA ALA A 61 1.27 -9.20 -1.37
C ALA A 61 0.20 -9.42 -0.29
N LEU A 62 -1.08 -9.15 -0.59
CA LEU A 62 -2.17 -9.41 0.34
C LEU A 62 -2.32 -10.90 0.66
N ASP A 63 -2.19 -11.76 -0.34
CA ASP A 63 -2.24 -13.21 -0.16
C ASP A 63 -1.10 -13.72 0.71
N LEU A 64 0.12 -13.22 0.48
CA LEU A 64 1.30 -13.56 1.29
C LEU A 64 1.11 -13.13 2.74
N VAL A 65 0.68 -11.90 2.96
CA VAL A 65 0.40 -11.35 4.29
C VAL A 65 -0.67 -12.18 5.00
N SER A 66 -1.75 -12.51 4.30
CA SER A 66 -2.85 -13.32 4.84
C SER A 66 -2.37 -14.72 5.25
N ARG A 67 -1.48 -15.34 4.47
CA ARG A 67 -0.89 -16.66 4.79
C ARG A 67 0.02 -16.60 6.01
N ILE A 68 0.83 -15.55 6.13
CA ILE A 68 1.71 -15.34 7.29
C ILE A 68 0.87 -15.20 8.56
N PHE A 69 -0.14 -14.32 8.54
CA PHE A 69 -0.99 -14.10 9.71
C PHE A 69 -1.87 -15.31 10.05
N ALA A 70 -2.36 -16.07 9.05
CA ALA A 70 -3.08 -17.31 9.31
C ALA A 70 -2.20 -18.37 10.00
N HIS A 71 -0.89 -18.41 9.68
CA HIS A 71 0.06 -19.32 10.31
C HIS A 71 0.36 -18.93 11.77
N GLU A 72 0.38 -17.63 12.09
CA GLU A 72 0.61 -17.16 13.46
C GLU A 72 -0.56 -17.46 14.41
N ILE A 73 -1.80 -17.49 13.91
CA ILE A 73 -2.99 -17.70 14.74
C ILE A 73 -3.23 -19.19 15.08
N CYS A 74 -2.77 -20.11 14.23
CA CYS A 74 -2.91 -21.56 14.45
C CYS A 74 -1.70 -22.23 15.13
N GLY A 75 -0.66 -21.46 15.49
CA GLY A 75 0.58 -21.95 16.10
C GLY A 75 0.70 -21.75 17.61
N GLY A 76 -0.40 -21.50 18.34
CA GLY A 76 -0.37 -21.41 19.80
C GLY A 76 0.01 -22.76 20.43
N PRO A 77 1.01 -22.83 21.35
CA PRO A 77 1.36 -24.10 21.97
C PRO A 77 0.16 -24.66 22.74
N PRO A 78 -0.01 -26.00 22.81
CA PRO A 78 -1.06 -26.59 23.63
C PRO A 78 -0.85 -26.12 25.06
N ARG A 79 -1.87 -25.47 25.63
CA ARG A 79 -1.91 -25.20 27.07
C ARG A 79 -1.88 -26.56 27.78
N GLN A 80 -0.75 -26.85 28.40
CA GLN A 80 -0.65 -27.90 29.42
C GLN A 80 -1.42 -27.48 30.67
#